data_AF-A0A351TNZ1-F1
#
_entry.id   AF-A0A351TNZ1-F1
#
_cell.length_a   1.000
_cell.length_b   1.000
_cell.length_c   1.000
_cell.angle_alpha   90.00
_cell.angle_beta   90.00
_cell.angle_gamma   90.00
#
_symmetry.space_group_name_H-M   'P 1'
#
loop_
_entity.id
_entity.type
_entity.pdbx_description
1 polymer ?
#
loop_
_entity_poly.entity_id
_entity_poly.type
_entity_poly.pdbx_seq_one_letter_code
_entity_poly.pdbx_strand_id
1 'polypeptide(L)'
;MDVKELKKLLLNRLYIELQLFKDVILQQEKEEIYKSSYKIEVFANIYEILLEGVEQLDEGTVRGLLRQRFSILDALYQEWLTRSDCIFDELAAYVGGELEAIAQAGSHKDGKEAADGTGTDQAA
;
A
#
# COMPACT_ATOMS: atom_id res chain seq x y z
N MET A 1 12.80 10.43 -35.74
CA MET A 1 12.52 11.02 -34.42
C MET A 1 13.76 10.90 -33.58
N ASP A 2 14.20 12.00 -33.01
CA ASP A 2 15.25 12.05 -31.99
C ASP A 2 14.75 11.46 -30.65
N VAL A 3 15.67 11.05 -29.78
CA VAL A 3 15.36 10.52 -28.44
C VAL A 3 14.56 11.51 -27.62
N LYS A 4 14.87 12.81 -27.71
CA LYS A 4 14.10 13.85 -27.00
C LYS A 4 12.66 13.92 -27.48
N GLU A 5 12.43 13.77 -28.79
CA GLU A 5 11.08 13.72 -29.35
C GLU A 5 10.34 12.46 -28.91
N LEU A 6 11.02 11.31 -28.83
CA LEU A 6 10.46 10.06 -28.35
C LEU A 6 10.05 10.17 -26.87
N LYS A 7 10.90 10.78 -26.03
CA LYS A 7 10.58 11.04 -24.62
C LYS A 7 9.39 11.97 -24.47
N LYS A 8 9.33 13.06 -25.23
CA LYS A 8 8.16 13.95 -25.26
C LYS A 8 6.89 13.23 -25.68
N LEU A 9 6.97 12.34 -26.68
CA LEU A 9 5.84 11.54 -27.12
C LEU A 9 5.38 10.57 -26.01
N LEU A 10 6.31 9.95 -25.29
CA LEU A 10 6.00 9.09 -24.17
C LEU A 10 5.32 9.86 -23.04
N LEU A 11 5.82 11.04 -22.67
CA LEU A 11 5.19 11.91 -21.67
C LEU A 11 3.77 12.30 -22.07
N ASN A 12 3.55 12.70 -23.32
CA ASN A 12 2.22 13.01 -23.83
C ASN A 12 1.28 11.80 -23.74
N ARG A 13 1.77 10.61 -24.07
CA ARG A 13 0.99 9.38 -23.95
C ARG A 13 0.61 9.11 -22.49
N LEU A 14 1.56 9.17 -21.56
CA LEU A 14 1.31 8.95 -20.13
C LEU A 14 0.28 9.95 -19.59
N TYR A 15 0.37 11.22 -20.02
CA TYR A 15 -0.61 12.23 -19.66
C TYR A 15 -2.02 11.88 -20.18
N ILE A 16 -2.13 11.44 -21.44
CA ILE A 16 -3.41 11.00 -22.01
C ILE A 16 -3.97 9.80 -21.25
N GLU A 17 -3.14 8.81 -20.90
CA GLU A 17 -3.57 7.66 -20.10
C GLU A 17 -4.12 8.09 -18.74
N LEU A 18 -3.46 9.05 -18.07
CA LEU A 18 -3.96 9.61 -16.80
C LEU A 18 -5.29 10.37 -16.98
N GLN A 19 -5.44 11.16 -18.04
CA GLN A 19 -6.71 11.87 -18.29
C GLN A 19 -7.86 10.90 -18.56
N LEU A 20 -7.63 9.87 -19.38
CA LEU A 20 -8.63 8.83 -19.64
C LEU A 20 -9.04 8.10 -18.36
N PHE A 21 -8.07 7.79 -17.48
CA PHE A 21 -8.37 7.21 -16.17
C PHE A 21 -9.22 8.16 -15.32
N LYS A 22 -8.87 9.45 -15.24
CA LYS A 22 -9.66 10.45 -14.50
C LYS A 22 -11.08 10.58 -15.03
N ASP A 23 -11.26 10.62 -16.35
CA ASP A 23 -12.58 10.69 -16.97
C ASP A 23 -13.45 9.49 -16.60
N VAL A 24 -12.87 8.29 -16.58
CA VAL A 24 -13.57 7.06 -16.14
C VAL A 24 -13.97 7.15 -14.68
N ILE A 25 -13.07 7.57 -13.78
CA ILE A 25 -13.35 7.68 -12.34
C ILE A 25 -14.42 8.74 -12.06
N LEU A 26 -14.35 9.89 -12.72
CA LEU A 26 -15.29 11.00 -12.49
C LEU A 26 -16.72 10.71 -12.98
N GLN A 27 -16.90 9.71 -13.84
CA GLN A 27 -18.22 9.24 -14.27
C GLN A 27 -18.87 8.25 -13.29
N GLN A 28 -18.14 7.82 -12.25
CA GLN A 28 -18.65 6.87 -11.26
C GLN A 28 -19.43 7.57 -10.14
N GLU A 29 -20.29 6.79 -9.47
CA GLU A 29 -20.97 7.23 -8.25
C GLU A 29 -19.98 7.44 -7.10
N LYS A 30 -20.33 8.30 -6.14
CA LYS A 30 -19.46 8.67 -5.01
C LYS A 30 -18.92 7.47 -4.23
N GLU A 31 -19.74 6.43 -4.06
CA GLU A 31 -19.36 5.21 -3.36
C GLU A 31 -18.28 4.41 -4.13
N GLU A 32 -18.40 4.33 -5.46
CA GLU A 32 -17.43 3.63 -6.32
C GLU A 32 -16.11 4.39 -6.42
N ILE A 33 -16.17 5.73 -6.45
CA ILE A 33 -14.97 6.58 -6.35
C ILE A 33 -14.26 6.31 -5.00
N TYR A 34 -15.01 6.23 -3.91
CA TYR A 34 -14.45 5.95 -2.59
C TYR A 34 -13.79 4.57 -2.52
N LYS A 35 -14.43 3.53 -3.07
CA LYS A 35 -13.84 2.18 -3.19
C LYS A 35 -12.57 2.18 -4.04
N SER A 36 -12.50 3.05 -5.05
CA SER A 36 -11.36 3.21 -5.94
C SER A 36 -10.25 4.11 -5.38
N SER A 37 -10.39 4.66 -4.16
CA SER A 37 -9.45 5.63 -3.58
C SER A 37 -7.99 5.17 -3.61
N TYR A 38 -7.72 3.91 -3.25
CA TYR A 38 -6.37 3.34 -3.32
C TYR A 38 -5.83 3.32 -4.75
N LYS A 39 -6.65 2.87 -5.71
CA LYS A 39 -6.25 2.86 -7.13
C LYS A 39 -5.94 4.29 -7.60
N ILE A 40 -6.79 5.26 -7.28
CA ILE A 40 -6.63 6.67 -7.67
C ILE A 40 -5.29 7.22 -7.18
N GLU A 41 -4.98 7.02 -5.90
CA GLU A 41 -3.74 7.47 -5.28
C GLU A 41 -2.52 6.82 -5.93
N VAL A 42 -2.52 5.50 -6.07
CA VAL A 42 -1.40 4.78 -6.68
C VAL A 42 -1.22 5.16 -8.16
N PHE A 43 -2.30 5.37 -8.91
CA PHE A 43 -2.22 5.81 -10.31
C PHE A 43 -1.55 7.18 -10.45
N ALA A 44 -1.88 8.12 -9.56
CA ALA A 44 -1.26 9.44 -9.52
C ALA A 44 0.24 9.33 -9.21
N ASN A 45 0.59 8.54 -8.20
CA ASN A 45 1.98 8.32 -7.79
C ASN A 45 2.81 7.64 -8.90
N ILE A 46 2.27 6.63 -9.57
CA ILE A 46 2.94 5.99 -10.73
C ILE A 46 3.22 7.03 -11.83
N TYR A 47 2.24 7.88 -12.16
CA TYR A 47 2.42 8.91 -13.17
C TYR A 47 3.52 9.91 -12.80
N GLU A 48 3.54 10.39 -11.55
CA GLU A 48 4.56 11.34 -11.07
C GLU A 48 5.97 10.74 -11.11
N ILE A 49 6.12 9.50 -10.63
CA ILE A 49 7.41 8.77 -10.70
C ILE A 49 7.89 8.64 -12.15
N LEU A 50 6.98 8.32 -13.08
CA LEU A 50 7.34 8.21 -14.49
C LEU A 50 7.69 9.59 -15.09
N LEU A 51 6.98 10.64 -14.72
CA LEU A 51 7.25 12.00 -15.19
C LEU A 51 8.67 12.44 -14.84
N GLU A 52 9.12 12.13 -13.62
CA GLU A 52 10.48 12.41 -13.15
C GLU A 52 11.55 11.47 -13.74
N GLY A 53 11.15 10.23 -14.05
CA GLY A 53 12.04 9.14 -14.48
C GLY A 53 12.24 8.97 -16.00
N VAL A 54 11.41 9.59 -16.85
CA VAL A 54 11.47 9.41 -18.31
C VAL A 54 12.76 9.97 -18.92
N GLU A 55 13.32 11.03 -18.36
CA GLU A 55 14.56 11.63 -18.86
C GLU A 55 15.78 10.70 -18.70
N GLN A 56 15.73 9.76 -17.77
CA GLN A 56 16.80 8.82 -17.48
C GLN A 56 16.69 7.52 -18.31
N LEU A 57 15.56 7.31 -19.01
CA LEU A 57 15.37 6.14 -19.86
C LEU A 57 16.24 6.20 -21.12
N ASP A 58 16.77 5.05 -21.51
CA ASP A 58 17.46 4.87 -22.78
C ASP A 58 16.47 4.81 -23.96
N GLU A 59 16.97 5.07 -25.16
CA GLU A 59 16.14 5.09 -26.38
C GLU A 59 15.40 3.76 -26.62
N GLY A 60 16.04 2.63 -26.34
CA GLY A 60 15.46 1.30 -26.53
C GLY A 60 14.23 1.10 -25.65
N THR A 61 14.36 1.46 -24.38
CA THR A 61 13.24 1.41 -23.41
C THR A 61 12.11 2.34 -23.81
N VAL A 62 12.40 3.60 -24.18
CA VAL A 62 11.36 4.56 -24.62
C VAL A 62 10.61 4.04 -25.85
N ARG A 63 11.33 3.50 -26.84
CA ARG A 63 10.71 2.89 -28.03
C ARG A 63 9.89 1.66 -27.68
N GLY A 64 10.37 0.83 -26.76
CA GLY A 64 9.67 -0.36 -26.27
C GLY A 64 8.34 0.02 -25.63
N LEU A 65 8.34 1.01 -24.75
CA LEU A 65 7.14 1.55 -24.11
C LEU A 65 6.16 2.12 -25.15
N LEU A 66 6.63 2.99 -26.06
CA LEU A 66 5.80 3.59 -27.11
C LEU A 66 5.13 2.56 -28.04
N ARG A 67 5.72 1.37 -28.22
CA ARG A 67 5.14 0.29 -29.04
C ARG A 67 4.03 -0.49 -28.34
N GLN A 68 3.93 -0.42 -27.01
CA GLN A 68 2.92 -1.16 -26.27
C GLN A 68 1.52 -0.65 -26.59
N ARG A 69 0.58 -1.60 -26.74
CA ARG A 69 -0.83 -1.31 -27.08
C ARG A 69 -1.75 -1.22 -25.86
N PHE A 70 -1.23 -1.51 -24.67
CA PHE A 70 -1.94 -1.44 -23.39
C PHE A 70 -1.56 -0.19 -22.60
N SER A 71 -2.34 0.17 -21.57
CA SER A 71 -1.99 1.28 -20.68
C SER A 71 -0.79 0.92 -19.81
N ILE A 72 0.26 1.74 -19.87
CA ILE A 72 1.45 1.60 -19.06
C ILE A 72 1.10 1.80 -17.58
N LEU A 73 0.28 2.82 -17.28
CA LEU A 73 -0.13 3.11 -15.90
C LEU A 73 -0.93 1.96 -15.28
N ASP A 74 -1.90 1.40 -16.01
CA ASP A 74 -2.69 0.29 -15.52
C ASP A 74 -1.85 -0.99 -15.39
N ALA A 75 -0.96 -1.28 -16.34
CA ALA A 75 -0.05 -2.42 -16.25
C ALA A 75 0.85 -2.35 -15.01
N LEU A 76 1.41 -1.17 -14.71
CA LEU A 76 2.23 -0.96 -13.51
C LEU A 76 1.41 -1.08 -12.22
N TYR A 77 0.18 -0.58 -12.22
CA TYR A 77 -0.72 -0.73 -11.08
C TYR A 77 -1.06 -2.20 -10.81
N GLN A 78 -1.41 -2.97 -11.84
CA GLN A 78 -1.70 -4.41 -11.69
C GLN A 78 -0.49 -5.16 -11.17
N GLU A 79 0.70 -4.89 -11.71
CA GLU A 79 1.94 -5.50 -11.24
C GLU A 79 2.22 -5.13 -9.78
N TRP A 80 2.00 -3.87 -9.40
CA TRP A 80 2.13 -3.41 -8.02
C TRP A 80 1.25 -4.19 -7.05
N LEU A 81 -0.01 -4.47 -7.42
CA LEU A 81 -0.93 -5.25 -6.58
C LEU A 81 -0.47 -6.70 -6.33
N THR A 82 0.40 -7.25 -7.18
CA THR A 82 0.96 -8.60 -6.98
C THR A 82 2.10 -8.63 -5.97
N ARG A 83 2.66 -7.46 -5.62
CA ARG A 83 3.77 -7.38 -4.67
C ARG A 83 3.23 -7.57 -3.26
N SER A 84 3.72 -8.60 -2.58
CA SER A 84 3.52 -8.79 -1.15
C SER A 84 4.16 -7.62 -0.40
N ASP A 85 3.41 -7.07 0.56
CA ASP A 85 3.95 -6.08 1.49
C ASP A 85 4.86 -6.81 2.48
N CYS A 86 6.17 -6.69 2.27
CA CYS A 86 7.16 -7.28 3.17
C CYS A 86 7.04 -6.73 4.61
N ILE A 87 6.37 -5.58 4.80
CA ILE A 87 6.12 -4.99 6.11
C ILE A 87 5.07 -5.79 6.90
N PHE A 88 4.11 -6.43 6.23
CA PHE A 88 3.07 -7.19 6.94
C PHE A 88 3.64 -8.43 7.64
N ASP A 89 4.54 -9.15 6.97
CA ASP A 89 5.17 -10.34 7.55
C ASP A 89 6.03 -9.98 8.77
N GLU A 90 6.79 -8.87 8.68
CA GLU A 90 7.57 -8.34 9.80
C GLU A 90 6.67 -7.89 10.96
N LEU A 91 5.58 -7.18 10.66
CA LEU A 91 4.62 -6.73 11.64
C LEU A 91 3.89 -7.90 12.31
N ALA A 92 3.51 -8.93 11.55
CA ALA A 92 2.84 -10.12 12.06
C ALA A 92 3.75 -10.88 13.04
N ALA A 93 5.04 -11.04 12.71
CA ALA A 93 6.02 -11.65 13.60
C ALA A 93 6.21 -10.84 14.90
N TYR A 94 6.32 -9.51 14.79
CA TYR A 94 6.43 -8.62 15.94
C TYR A 94 5.20 -8.70 16.86
N VAL A 95 3.99 -8.59 16.29
CA VAL A 95 2.73 -8.67 17.05
C VAL A 95 2.61 -10.02 17.76
N GLY A 96 3.01 -11.11 17.12
CA GLY A 96 3.02 -12.44 17.75
C GLY A 96 3.90 -12.49 19.00
N GLY A 97 5.14 -11.98 18.90
CA GLY A 97 6.06 -11.94 20.04
C GLY A 97 5.58 -11.03 21.18
N GLU A 98 5.04 -9.86 20.85
CA GLU A 98 4.52 -8.93 21.87
C GLU A 98 3.29 -9.50 22.61
N LEU A 99 2.42 -10.24 21.92
CA LEU A 99 1.27 -10.89 22.57
C LEU A 99 1.71 -11.92 23.62
N GLU A 100 2.77 -12.69 23.33
CA GLU A 100 3.35 -13.63 24.30
C GLU A 100 3.93 -12.91 25.52
N ALA A 101 4.65 -11.80 25.29
CA ALA A 101 5.20 -10.98 26.36
C ALA A 101 4.11 -10.37 27.24
N ILE A 102 3.03 -9.87 26.65
CA ILE A 102 1.86 -9.32 27.36
C ILE A 102 1.18 -10.41 28.20
N ALA A 103 0.97 -11.60 27.64
CA ALA A 103 0.34 -12.72 28.34
C ALA A 103 1.17 -13.16 29.58
N GLN A 104 2.49 -13.21 29.45
CA GLN A 104 3.38 -13.58 30.54
C GLN A 104 3.47 -12.49 31.63
N ALA A 105 3.43 -11.22 31.25
CA ALA A 105 3.43 -10.10 32.20
C ALA A 105 2.16 -10.07 33.09
N GLY A 106 1.02 -10.57 32.59
CA GLY A 106 -0.21 -10.72 33.38
C GLY A 106 -0.16 -11.86 34.41
N SER A 107 0.60 -12.92 34.13
CA SER A 107 0.68 -14.11 34.98
C SER A 107 1.55 -13.95 36.23
N HIS A 108 2.35 -12.88 36.33
CA HIS A 108 3.29 -12.68 37.43
C HIS A 108 2.71 -11.93 38.64
N LYS A 109 1.39 -11.66 38.67
CA LYS A 109 0.69 -10.94 39.76
C LYS A 109 -0.16 -11.82 40.69
N ASP A 110 -0.12 -13.14 40.57
CA ASP A 110 -0.71 -14.02 41.59
C ASP A 110 0.36 -14.43 42.60
N GLY A 111 0.57 -13.56 43.59
CA GLY A 111 1.61 -13.70 44.60
C GLY A 111 1.19 -13.21 45.97
N LYS A 112 0.44 -14.07 46.67
CA LYS A 112 0.13 -14.12 48.12
C LYS A 112 -1.15 -13.41 48.60
N GLU A 113 -2.28 -14.09 48.44
CA GLU A 113 -3.25 -14.12 49.55
C GLU A 113 -2.56 -14.78 50.75
N ALA A 114 -2.21 -13.98 51.75
CA ALA A 114 -1.79 -14.49 53.04
C ALA A 114 -3.00 -15.18 53.67
N ALA A 115 -2.93 -16.51 53.71
CA ALA A 115 -3.71 -17.30 54.64
C ALA A 115 -3.32 -16.87 56.06
N ASP A 116 -4.16 -16.09 56.72
CA ASP A 116 -4.20 -16.08 58.17
C ASP A 116 -5.62 -16.37 58.63
N GLY A 117 -5.75 -17.51 59.29
CA GLY A 117 -6.99 -18.06 59.75
C GLY A 117 -7.34 -17.61 61.15
N THR A 118 -8.59 -17.93 61.50
CA THR A 118 -9.13 -18.09 62.85
C THR A 118 -9.34 -16.82 63.70
N GLY A 119 -10.60 -16.39 63.69
CA GLY A 119 -11.23 -15.62 64.76
C GLY A 119 -12.74 -15.80 64.65
N THR A 120 -13.24 -16.94 65.11
CA THR A 120 -14.67 -17.13 65.38
C THR A 120 -15.08 -16.14 66.48
N ASP A 121 -16.03 -15.26 66.20
CA ASP A 121 -16.86 -14.69 67.26
C ASP A 121 -18.32 -14.71 66.82
N GLN A 122 -19.08 -15.54 67.53
CA GLN A 122 -20.53 -15.59 67.54
C GLN A 122 -21.10 -14.49 68.46
N ALA A 123 -22.37 -14.19 68.19
CA ALA A 123 -23.38 -13.60 69.09
C ALA A 123 -23.35 -12.06 69.25
N ALA A 124 -24.48 -11.36 69.30
CA ALA A 124 -25.88 -11.76 69.51
C ALA A 124 -26.84 -10.81 68.76
#